data_AF-A0A7W0Q2M1-F1
#
_entry.id   AF-A0A7W0Q2M1-F1
#
_cell.length_a   1.000
_cell.length_b   1.000
_cell.length_c   1.000
_cell.angle_alpha   90.00
_cell.angle_beta   90.00
_cell.angle_gamma   90.00
#
_symmetry.space_group_name_H-M   'P 1'
#
loop_
_entity.id
_entity.type
_entity.pdbx_description
1 polymer ?
#
loop_
_entity_poly.entity_id
_entity_poly.type
_entity_poly.pdbx_seq_one_letter_code
_entity_poly.pdbx_strand_id
1 'polypeptide(L)'
;MYCILFVWVLAATACKDAPSPAEIADRGWRAHELVVAAGERAKTCAEAGPAMQRVFAEHRGAFVAALALDRDRQKLAEATAYLEEHAQRYVDLETRMEALAERCATDPAVVAVFAQMESP
;
A
#
# COMPACT_ATOMS: atom_id res chain seq x y z
N MET A 1 -3.76 -34.67 -15.91
CA MET A 1 -3.01 -35.87 -16.33
C MET A 1 -2.08 -35.42 -17.44
N TYR A 2 -0.86 -34.97 -17.17
CA TYR A 2 0.31 -35.77 -16.84
C TYR A 2 1.17 -35.11 -15.76
N CYS A 3 1.50 -35.87 -14.72
CA CYS A 3 2.50 -35.54 -13.71
C CYS A 3 3.69 -36.48 -13.99
N ILE A 4 4.64 -36.07 -14.82
CA ILE A 4 5.85 -36.85 -15.09
C ILE A 4 6.95 -36.39 -14.13
N LEU A 5 6.98 -37.11 -13.01
CA LEU A 5 8.14 -37.52 -12.21
C LEU A 5 9.51 -37.12 -12.77
N PHE A 6 10.17 -36.14 -12.16
CA PHE A 6 11.62 -36.14 -11.99
C PHE A 6 12.01 -35.27 -10.77
N VAL A 7 12.23 -35.97 -9.65
CA VAL A 7 13.15 -35.66 -8.54
C VAL A 7 13.66 -34.22 -8.48
N TRP A 8 13.11 -33.37 -7.60
CA TRP A 8 13.87 -32.38 -6.84
C TRP A 8 13.12 -32.01 -5.56
N VAL A 9 13.86 -32.08 -4.47
CA VAL A 9 13.52 -31.70 -3.09
C VAL A 9 13.26 -30.18 -3.03
N LEU A 10 12.33 -29.75 -2.17
CA LEU A 10 11.99 -28.35 -1.82
C LEU A 10 11.14 -27.55 -2.82
N ALA A 11 9.81 -27.58 -2.61
CA ALA A 11 8.95 -26.39 -2.61
C ALA A 11 7.48 -26.84 -2.64
N ALA A 12 7.02 -27.42 -1.53
CA ALA A 12 5.61 -27.31 -1.19
C ALA A 12 5.32 -25.87 -0.72
N THR A 13 5.66 -24.86 -1.52
CA THR A 13 5.08 -23.54 -1.38
C THR A 13 3.70 -23.67 -1.98
N ALA A 14 2.68 -23.73 -1.13
CA ALA A 14 1.30 -23.67 -1.53
C ALA A 14 1.14 -22.67 -2.68
N CYS A 15 0.65 -23.12 -3.83
CA CYS A 15 0.20 -22.24 -4.90
C CYS A 15 -0.96 -21.42 -4.33
N LYS A 16 -0.64 -20.28 -3.71
CA LYS A 16 -1.61 -19.26 -3.36
C LYS A 16 -1.88 -18.55 -4.68
N ASP A 17 -3.12 -18.59 -5.15
CA ASP A 17 -3.52 -17.86 -6.34
C ASP A 17 -3.03 -16.41 -6.25
N ALA A 18 -2.55 -15.87 -7.37
CA ALA A 18 -2.11 -14.48 -7.41
C ALA A 18 -3.28 -13.57 -6.98
N PRO A 19 -3.03 -12.53 -6.16
CA PRO A 19 -4.10 -11.66 -5.71
C PRO A 19 -4.77 -10.98 -6.90
N SER A 20 -6.09 -10.87 -6.84
CA SER A 20 -6.89 -10.14 -7.81
C SER A 20 -6.54 -8.64 -7.82
N PRO A 21 -6.84 -7.90 -8.91
CA PRO A 21 -6.64 -6.45 -8.94
C PRO A 21 -7.33 -5.72 -7.78
N ALA A 22 -8.54 -6.14 -7.42
CA ALA A 22 -9.28 -5.62 -6.27
C ALA A 22 -8.53 -5.82 -4.94
N GLU A 23 -8.01 -7.03 -4.68
CA GLU A 23 -7.22 -7.30 -3.47
C GLU A 23 -5.89 -6.52 -3.46
N ILE A 24 -5.28 -6.31 -4.62
CA ILE A 24 -4.06 -5.49 -4.73
C ILE A 24 -4.39 -4.03 -4.37
N ALA A 25 -5.46 -3.49 -4.93
CA ALA A 25 -5.92 -2.13 -4.64
C ALA A 25 -6.25 -1.97 -3.14
N ASP A 26 -7.02 -2.91 -2.58
CA ASP A 26 -7.38 -2.90 -1.16
C ASP A 26 -6.16 -2.88 -0.24
N ARG A 27 -5.18 -3.75 -0.52
CA ARG A 27 -3.92 -3.79 0.25
C ARG A 27 -3.13 -2.49 0.14
N GLY A 28 -3.13 -1.85 -1.03
CA GLY A 28 -2.51 -0.54 -1.25
C GLY A 28 -3.14 0.55 -0.40
N TRP A 29 -4.47 0.64 -0.37
CA TRP A 29 -5.20 1.63 0.45
C TRP A 29 -5.06 1.37 1.94
N ARG A 30 -5.14 0.10 2.37
CA ARG A 30 -4.89 -0.26 3.77
C ARG A 30 -3.46 0.09 4.20
N ALA A 31 -2.48 -0.07 3.32
CA ALA A 31 -1.11 0.33 3.60
C ALA A 31 -0.98 1.85 3.78
N HIS A 32 -1.64 2.67 2.94
CA HIS A 32 -1.71 4.13 3.13
C HIS A 32 -2.27 4.47 4.51
N GLU A 33 -3.39 3.87 4.88
CA GLU A 33 -4.05 4.11 6.17
C GLU A 33 -3.13 3.78 7.36
N LEU A 34 -2.39 2.67 7.28
CA LEU A 34 -1.45 2.27 8.33
C LEU A 34 -0.29 3.26 8.47
N VAL A 35 0.27 3.75 7.36
CA VAL A 35 1.34 4.75 7.37
C VAL A 35 0.84 6.07 7.97
N VAL A 36 -0.32 6.55 7.52
CA VAL A 36 -0.95 7.79 8.03
C VAL A 36 -1.25 7.67 9.52
N ALA A 37 -1.85 6.55 9.95
CA ALA A 37 -2.12 6.29 11.37
C ALA A 37 -0.84 6.23 12.22
N ALA A 38 0.31 5.86 11.65
CA ALA A 38 1.59 5.93 12.35
C ALA A 38 2.03 7.38 12.58
N GLY A 39 1.90 8.24 11.56
CA GLY A 39 2.21 9.67 11.68
C GLY A 39 1.25 10.43 12.59
N GLU A 40 -0.04 10.10 12.57
CA GLU A 40 -1.05 10.71 13.44
C GLU A 40 -0.82 10.39 14.92
N ARG A 41 -0.40 9.15 15.22
CA ARG A 41 -0.12 8.71 16.61
C ARG A 41 1.16 9.31 17.20
N ALA A 42 2.07 9.80 16.36
CA ALA A 42 3.28 10.48 16.82
C ALA A 42 2.94 11.84 17.45
N LYS A 43 3.66 12.21 18.52
CA LYS A 43 3.39 13.45 19.26
C LYS A 43 3.94 14.68 18.56
N THR A 44 4.97 14.48 17.74
CA THR A 44 5.67 15.54 17.01
C THR A 44 5.94 15.09 15.58
N CYS A 45 6.17 16.05 14.67
CA CYS A 45 6.52 15.73 13.28
C CYS A 45 7.88 15.03 13.18
N ALA A 46 8.82 15.36 14.05
CA ALA A 46 10.13 14.69 14.13
C ALA A 46 10.02 13.20 14.50
N GLU A 47 8.99 12.82 15.26
CA GLU A 47 8.65 11.41 15.55
C GLU A 47 7.80 10.77 14.45
N ALA A 48 6.96 11.56 13.77
CA ALA A 48 6.05 11.09 12.73
C ALA A 48 6.81 10.49 11.54
N GLY A 49 7.81 11.19 11.01
CA GLY A 49 8.58 10.73 9.84
C GLY A 49 9.18 9.33 10.03
N PRO A 50 9.98 9.07 11.08
CA PRO A 50 10.51 7.74 11.37
C PRO A 50 9.44 6.67 11.62
N ALA A 51 8.32 7.02 12.25
CA ALA A 51 7.21 6.09 12.48
C ALA A 51 6.52 5.70 11.17
N MET A 52 6.22 6.68 10.32
CA MET A 52 5.66 6.50 8.99
C MET A 52 6.60 5.66 8.10
N GLN A 53 7.90 5.99 8.09
CA GLN A 53 8.91 5.30 7.29
C GLN A 53 9.01 3.80 7.64
N ARG A 54 8.90 3.45 8.93
CA ARG A 54 8.92 2.05 9.37
C ARG A 54 7.75 1.27 8.82
N VAL A 55 6.54 1.82 8.95
CA VAL A 55 5.32 1.19 8.44
C VAL A 55 5.33 1.13 6.91
N PHE A 56 5.81 2.18 6.23
CA PHE A 56 5.99 2.16 4.78
C PHE A 56 6.94 1.03 4.36
N ALA A 57 8.09 0.88 5.01
CA ALA A 57 9.04 -0.19 4.69
C ALA A 57 8.44 -1.59 4.87
N GLU A 58 7.67 -1.80 5.94
CA GLU A 58 6.97 -3.07 6.21
C GLU A 58 5.91 -3.38 5.14
N HIS A 59 5.28 -2.34 4.56
CA HIS A 59 4.19 -2.48 3.60
C HIS A 59 4.57 -2.10 2.16
N ARG A 60 5.84 -1.84 1.85
CA ARG A 60 6.30 -1.32 0.55
C ARG A 60 5.82 -2.18 -0.63
N GLY A 61 5.76 -3.50 -0.44
CA GLY A 61 5.25 -4.42 -1.46
C GLY A 61 3.80 -4.13 -1.91
N ALA A 62 2.95 -3.64 -1.01
CA ALA A 62 1.57 -3.28 -1.34
C ALA A 62 1.50 -2.03 -2.23
N PHE A 63 2.32 -1.02 -1.95
CA PHE A 63 2.43 0.18 -2.79
C PHE A 63 2.95 -0.15 -4.18
N VAL A 64 4.02 -0.94 -4.28
CA VAL A 64 4.56 -1.38 -5.59
C VAL A 64 3.56 -2.19 -6.38
N ALA A 65 2.83 -3.11 -5.73
CA ALA A 65 1.82 -3.91 -6.41
C ALA A 65 0.65 -3.04 -6.90
N ALA A 66 0.20 -2.07 -6.10
CA ALA A 66 -0.83 -1.11 -6.50
C ALA A 66 -0.38 -0.26 -7.69
N LEU A 67 0.83 0.30 -7.66
CA LEU A 67 1.39 1.07 -8.79
C LEU A 67 1.54 0.23 -10.06
N ALA A 68 1.76 -1.08 -9.94
CA ALA A 68 1.83 -1.96 -11.10
C ALA A 68 0.49 -2.12 -11.83
N LEU A 69 -0.65 -1.82 -11.18
CA LEU A 69 -1.97 -1.83 -11.82
C LEU A 69 -2.06 -0.76 -12.92
N ASP A 70 -1.39 0.38 -12.76
CA ASP A 70 -1.42 1.49 -13.74
C ASP A 70 -0.86 1.10 -15.11
N ARG A 71 -0.05 0.03 -15.16
CA ARG A 71 0.55 -0.49 -16.40
C ARG A 71 -0.41 -1.36 -17.21
N ASP A 72 -1.55 -1.74 -16.63
CA ASP A 72 -2.55 -2.61 -17.24
C ASP A 72 -3.94 -1.98 -17.11
N ARG A 73 -4.43 -1.38 -18.20
CA ARG A 73 -5.70 -0.63 -18.21
C ARG A 73 -6.90 -1.47 -17.78
N GLN A 74 -6.90 -2.78 -18.05
CA GLN A 74 -8.00 -3.64 -17.64
C GLN A 74 -7.98 -3.83 -16.12
N LYS A 75 -6.80 -4.15 -15.56
CA LYS A 75 -6.66 -4.32 -14.11
C LYS A 75 -6.90 -3.01 -13.35
N LEU A 76 -6.50 -1.88 -13.91
CA LEU A 76 -6.80 -0.57 -13.36
C LEU A 76 -8.31 -0.32 -13.30
N ALA A 77 -9.06 -0.62 -14.36
CA ALA A 77 -10.51 -0.47 -14.36
C ALA A 77 -11.20 -1.37 -13.32
N GLU A 78 -10.76 -2.62 -13.17
CA GLU A 78 -11.27 -3.54 -12.14
C GLU A 78 -10.96 -3.05 -10.72
N ALA A 79 -9.74 -2.54 -10.49
CA ALA A 79 -9.34 -1.94 -9.23
C ALA A 79 -10.15 -0.69 -8.90
N THR A 80 -10.35 0.22 -9.88
CA THR A 80 -11.16 1.43 -9.70
C THR A 80 -12.61 1.09 -9.36
N ALA A 81 -13.23 0.16 -10.10
CA ALA A 81 -14.61 -0.24 -9.83
C ALA A 81 -14.77 -0.79 -8.40
N TYR A 82 -13.80 -1.59 -7.93
CA TYR A 82 -13.78 -2.06 -6.57
C TYR A 82 -13.68 -0.92 -5.54
N LEU A 83 -12.81 0.06 -5.78
CA LEU A 83 -12.65 1.22 -4.88
C LEU A 83 -13.89 2.10 -4.85
N GLU A 84 -14.55 2.30 -5.98
CA GLU A 84 -15.83 3.05 -6.06
C GLU A 84 -16.93 2.36 -5.26
N GLU A 85 -17.09 1.03 -5.40
CA GLU A 85 -18.04 0.25 -4.62
C GLU A 85 -17.76 0.32 -3.11
N HIS A 86 -16.49 0.48 -2.74
CA HIS A 86 -16.02 0.43 -1.36
C HIS A 86 -15.55 1.79 -0.83
N ALA A 87 -15.93 2.89 -1.48
CA ALA A 87 -15.39 4.23 -1.22
C ALA A 87 -15.53 4.66 0.25
N GLN A 88 -16.60 4.21 0.93
CA GLN A 88 -16.83 4.50 2.35
C GLN A 88 -15.73 4.00 3.28
N ARG A 89 -14.97 2.95 2.92
CA ARG A 89 -13.94 2.39 3.80
C ARG A 89 -12.72 3.30 3.97
N TYR A 90 -12.45 4.14 2.99
CA TYR A 90 -11.27 5.02 2.95
C TYR A 90 -11.64 6.51 2.77
N VAL A 91 -12.92 6.85 2.97
CA VAL A 91 -13.47 8.19 2.69
C VAL A 91 -12.73 9.33 3.39
N ASP A 92 -12.25 9.10 4.61
CA ASP A 92 -11.53 10.13 5.38
C ASP A 92 -10.01 10.06 5.20
N LEU A 93 -9.49 9.07 4.44
CA LEU A 93 -8.06 8.85 4.36
C LEU A 93 -7.33 10.00 3.67
N GLU A 94 -7.90 10.53 2.58
CA GLU A 94 -7.35 11.68 1.87
C GLU A 94 -7.30 12.91 2.78
N THR A 95 -8.40 13.23 3.47
CA THR A 95 -8.44 14.32 4.46
C THR A 95 -7.42 14.14 5.58
N ARG A 96 -7.22 12.92 6.06
CA ARG A 96 -6.21 12.60 7.09
C ARG A 96 -4.78 12.77 6.56
N MET A 97 -4.53 12.37 5.31
CA MET A 97 -3.25 12.58 4.64
C MET A 97 -2.94 14.07 4.50
N GLU A 98 -3.90 14.85 3.99
CA GLU A 98 -3.78 16.30 3.86
C GLU A 98 -3.52 16.98 5.20
N ALA A 99 -4.31 16.65 6.23
CA ALA A 99 -4.15 17.22 7.56
C ALA A 99 -2.77 16.90 8.17
N LEU A 100 -2.28 15.67 7.98
CA LEU A 100 -0.94 15.28 8.44
C LEU A 100 0.16 15.98 7.65
N ALA A 101 0.01 16.08 6.33
CA ALA A 101 0.95 16.76 5.45
C ALA A 101 1.03 18.26 5.77
N GLU A 102 -0.10 18.92 6.01
CA GLU A 102 -0.16 20.33 6.42
C GLU A 102 0.48 20.54 7.79
N ARG A 103 0.10 19.72 8.78
CA ARG A 103 0.64 19.78 10.15
C ARG A 103 2.17 19.64 10.18
N CYS A 104 2.72 18.83 9.27
CA CYS A 104 4.15 18.49 9.22
C CYS A 104 4.85 18.97 7.94
N ALA A 105 4.33 20.01 7.29
CA ALA A 105 4.79 20.45 5.97
C ALA A 105 6.28 20.83 5.90
N THR A 106 6.88 21.20 7.04
CA THR A 106 8.29 21.59 7.13
C THR A 106 9.20 20.46 7.63
N ASP A 107 8.65 19.31 7.99
CA ASP A 107 9.43 18.16 8.44
C ASP A 107 9.88 17.32 7.23
N PRO A 108 11.19 17.29 6.91
CA PRO A 108 11.67 16.63 5.70
C PRO A 108 11.47 15.12 5.73
N ALA A 109 11.40 14.49 6.91
CA ALA A 109 11.21 13.05 7.01
C ALA A 109 9.75 12.68 6.71
N VAL A 110 8.78 13.46 7.15
CA VAL A 110 7.37 13.27 6.79
C VAL A 110 7.15 13.49 5.29
N VAL A 111 7.66 14.60 4.75
CA VAL A 111 7.57 14.91 3.30
C VAL A 111 8.18 13.79 2.45
N ALA A 112 9.34 13.27 2.86
CA ALA A 112 10.00 12.18 2.15
C ALA A 112 9.17 10.89 2.12
N VAL A 113 8.42 10.57 3.18
CA VAL A 113 7.57 9.36 3.20
C VAL A 113 6.37 9.52 2.26
N PHE A 114 5.72 10.68 2.24
CA PHE A 114 4.64 10.92 1.27
C PHE A 114 5.12 10.80 -0.18
N ALA A 115 6.28 11.38 -0.51
CA ALA A 115 6.88 11.23 -1.83
C ALA A 115 7.20 9.75 -2.19
N GLN A 116 7.64 8.96 -1.21
CA GLN A 116 7.85 7.52 -1.39
C GLN A 116 6.53 6.76 -1.59
N MET A 117 5.44 7.16 -0.94
CA MET A 117 4.13 6.50 -1.15
C MET A 117 3.60 6.71 -2.57
N GLU A 118 3.85 7.88 -3.16
CA GLU A 118 3.50 8.20 -4.56
C GLU A 118 4.41 7.49 -5.58
N SER A 119 5.67 7.23 -5.20
CA SER A 119 6.70 6.65 -6.07
C SER A 119 7.55 5.55 -5.36
N PRO A 120 6.91 4.44 -4.93
CA PRO A 120 7.46 3.46 -4.01
C PRO A 120 8.70 2.72 -4.45
#